data_AF-A0A174UIU1-F1
#
_entry.id   AF-A0A174UIU1-F1
#
_cell.length_a   1.000
_cell.length_b   1.000
_cell.length_c   1.000
_cell.angle_alpha   90.00
_cell.angle_beta   90.00
_cell.angle_gamma   90.00
#
_symmetry.space_group_name_H-M   'P 1'
#
loop_
_entity.id
_entity.type
_entity.pdbx_description
1 polymer ?
#
loop_
_entity_poly.entity_id
_entity_poly.type
_entity_poly.pdbx_seq_one_letter_code
_entity_poly.pdbx_strand_id
1 'polypeptide(L)'
;MFQELYFYRWPVELKYKELKSRFAMEEFSGATAVSIQQEFYINMLLSNLASLIKNEADEEIQISAKSTNKFRYQANRAFIIGRIKSIVPKILCGLFELSIIEQLYTDAVRCRSQLLPGRSFPRKKLKSKGRPHFRNKKASF
;
A
#
# COMPACT_ATOMS: atom_id res chain seq x y z
N MET A 1 3.51 15.55 -25.44
CA MET A 1 2.25 16.12 -24.93
C MET A 1 1.17 15.07 -24.59
N PHE A 2 0.44 14.45 -25.54
CA PHE A 2 -0.62 13.48 -25.19
C PHE A 2 -0.10 12.20 -24.51
N GLN A 3 1.08 11.73 -24.93
CA GLN A 3 1.69 10.51 -24.42
C GLN A 3 2.16 10.64 -22.95
N GLU A 4 2.69 11.81 -22.56
CA GLU A 4 3.12 12.07 -21.17
C GLU A 4 1.92 12.14 -20.23
N LEU A 5 0.83 12.81 -20.66
CA LEU A 5 -0.40 12.89 -19.88
C LEU A 5 -1.05 11.52 -19.66
N TYR A 6 -0.98 10.64 -20.66
CA TYR A 6 -1.49 9.27 -20.55
C TYR A 6 -0.82 8.49 -19.41
N PHE A 7 0.47 8.72 -19.15
CA PHE A 7 1.19 8.01 -18.09
C PHE A 7 0.75 8.40 -16.67
N TYR A 8 0.13 9.58 -16.46
CA TYR A 8 -0.45 9.95 -15.15
C TYR A 8 -1.65 9.10 -14.74
N ARG A 9 -2.28 8.38 -15.68
CA ARG A 9 -3.34 7.41 -15.37
C ARG A 9 -2.83 6.19 -14.59
N TRP A 10 -1.59 5.77 -14.86
CA TRP A 10 -1.06 4.52 -14.31
C TRP A 10 -0.92 4.52 -12.78
N PRO A 11 -0.42 5.60 -12.13
CA PRO A 11 -0.46 5.74 -10.67
C PRO A 11 -1.87 5.54 -10.08
N VAL A 12 -2.91 6.06 -10.75
CA VAL A 12 -4.31 5.92 -10.30
C VAL A 12 -4.76 4.46 -10.35
N GLU A 13 -4.50 3.75 -11.45
CA GLU A 13 -4.82 2.32 -11.57
C GLU A 13 -4.06 1.45 -10.56
N LEU A 14 -2.78 1.76 -10.34
CA LEU A 14 -1.98 1.10 -9.30
C LEU A 14 -2.55 1.35 -7.91
N LYS A 15 -3.06 2.56 -7.64
CA LYS A 15 -3.72 2.87 -6.36
C LYS A 15 -4.99 2.06 -6.17
N TYR A 16 -5.85 1.96 -7.19
CA TYR A 16 -7.02 1.09 -7.13
C TYR A 16 -6.64 -0.37 -6.88
N LYS A 17 -5.60 -0.87 -7.57
CA LYS A 17 -5.10 -2.22 -7.35
C LYS A 17 -4.60 -2.41 -5.91
N GLU A 18 -3.89 -1.45 -5.34
CA GLU A 18 -3.43 -1.49 -3.95
C GLU A 18 -4.61 -1.52 -2.97
N LEU A 19 -5.60 -0.63 -3.14
CA LEU A 19 -6.78 -0.59 -2.29
C LEU A 19 -7.56 -1.91 -2.33
N LYS A 20 -7.81 -2.46 -3.52
CA LYS A 20 -8.51 -3.75 -3.64
C LYS A 20 -7.70 -4.91 -3.09
N SER A 21 -6.42 -5.02 -3.43
CA SER A 21 -5.63 -6.23 -3.13
C SER A 21 -4.90 -6.22 -1.79
N ARG A 22 -4.42 -5.05 -1.33
CA ARG A 22 -3.67 -4.91 -0.06
C ARG A 22 -4.58 -4.44 1.06
N PHE A 23 -5.54 -3.56 0.74
CA PHE A 23 -6.54 -3.14 1.73
C PHE A 23 -7.73 -4.10 1.84
N ALA A 24 -7.97 -4.95 0.83
CA ALA A 24 -9.15 -5.81 0.76
C ALA A 24 -10.44 -4.98 0.81
N MET A 25 -10.42 -3.80 0.16
CA MET A 25 -11.48 -2.80 0.26
C MET A 25 -12.86 -3.26 -0.24
N GLU A 26 -12.95 -4.39 -0.94
CA GLU A 26 -14.20 -4.99 -1.41
C GLU A 26 -14.71 -6.08 -0.46
N GLU A 27 -13.93 -6.49 0.55
CA GLU A 27 -14.24 -7.52 1.53
C GLU A 27 -14.70 -6.88 2.86
N PHE A 28 -15.88 -6.25 2.86
CA PHE A 28 -16.45 -5.61 4.04
C PHE A 28 -16.92 -6.62 5.08
N SER A 29 -16.76 -6.29 6.36
CA SER A 29 -17.27 -7.10 7.48
C SER A 29 -18.67 -6.67 7.94
N GLY A 30 -18.99 -5.39 7.79
CA GLY A 30 -20.27 -4.81 8.16
C GLY A 30 -21.39 -5.06 7.13
N ALA A 31 -22.61 -5.29 7.64
CA ALA A 31 -23.81 -5.51 6.83
C ALA A 31 -24.66 -4.23 6.64
N THR A 32 -24.34 -3.15 7.37
CA THR A 32 -25.10 -1.88 7.29
C THR A 32 -24.38 -0.87 6.40
N ALA A 33 -25.13 0.02 5.75
CA ALA A 33 -24.53 1.08 4.93
C ALA A 33 -23.51 1.93 5.71
N VAL A 34 -23.79 2.21 7.00
CA VAL A 34 -22.90 2.96 7.88
C VAL A 34 -21.59 2.21 8.13
N SER A 35 -21.65 0.92 8.46
CA SER A 35 -20.43 0.12 8.73
C SER A 35 -19.57 -0.05 7.47
N ILE A 36 -20.20 -0.24 6.30
CA ILE A 36 -19.50 -0.26 5.01
C ILE A 36 -18.77 1.07 4.76
N GLN A 37 -19.44 2.21 4.98
CA GLN A 37 -18.81 3.53 4.82
C GLN A 37 -17.65 3.74 5.80
N GLN A 38 -17.82 3.37 7.07
CA GLN A 38 -16.77 3.47 8.08
C GLN A 38 -15.54 2.64 7.69
N GLU A 39 -15.72 1.38 7.30
CA GLU A 39 -14.62 0.52 6.85
C GLU A 39 -13.91 1.09 5.62
N PHE A 40 -14.66 1.63 4.66
CA PHE A 40 -14.10 2.32 3.51
C PHE A 40 -13.19 3.49 3.92
N TYR A 41 -13.69 4.38 4.78
CA TYR A 41 -12.92 5.56 5.22
C TYR A 41 -11.73 5.20 6.10
N ILE A 42 -11.84 4.18 6.95
CA ILE A 42 -10.70 3.66 7.72
C ILE A 42 -9.61 3.15 6.77
N ASN A 43 -9.97 2.36 5.76
CA ASN A 43 -9.00 1.90 4.77
C ASN A 43 -8.33 3.06 4.02
N MET A 44 -9.08 4.10 3.67
CA MET A 44 -8.51 5.31 3.04
C MET A 44 -7.55 6.05 3.98
N LEU A 45 -7.92 6.22 5.25
CA LEU A 45 -7.06 6.84 6.27
C LEU A 45 -5.75 6.07 6.44
N LEU A 46 -5.83 4.76 6.66
CA LEU A 46 -4.65 3.90 6.80
C LEU A 46 -3.76 3.94 5.53
N SER A 47 -4.39 4.03 4.36
CA SER A 47 -3.68 4.20 3.10
C SER A 47 -2.92 5.51 3.04
N ASN A 48 -3.52 6.62 3.48
CA ASN A 48 -2.89 7.94 3.50
C ASN A 48 -1.75 8.00 4.51
N LEU A 49 -1.94 7.48 5.74
CA LEU A 49 -0.88 7.40 6.75
C LEU A 49 0.33 6.60 6.24
N ALA A 50 0.08 5.46 5.60
CA ALA A 50 1.14 4.67 5.00
C ALA A 50 1.82 5.35 3.80
N SER A 51 1.17 6.31 3.14
CA SER A 51 1.81 7.16 2.13
C SER A 51 2.72 8.21 2.76
N LEU A 52 2.29 8.85 3.86
CA LEU A 52 3.12 9.83 4.58
C LEU A 52 4.44 9.21 5.06
N ILE A 53 4.35 8.07 5.76
CA ILE A 53 5.53 7.33 6.24
C ILE A 53 6.42 6.91 5.07
N LYS A 54 5.84 6.47 3.95
CA LYS A 54 6.62 6.08 2.77
C LYS A 54 7.37 7.27 2.20
N ASN A 55 6.72 8.42 2.05
CA ASN A 55 7.34 9.60 1.44
C ASN A 55 8.56 10.04 2.26
N GLU A 56 8.41 10.14 3.58
CA GLU A 56 9.49 10.51 4.49
C GLU A 56 10.62 9.46 4.47
N ALA A 57 10.28 8.16 4.51
CA ALA A 57 11.29 7.10 4.44
C ALA A 57 11.99 7.06 3.08
N ASP A 58 11.30 7.36 1.98
CA ASP A 58 11.89 7.44 0.64
C ASP A 58 12.90 8.60 0.54
N GLU A 59 12.58 9.75 1.13
CA GLU A 59 13.49 10.91 1.21
C GLU A 59 14.77 10.55 1.97
N GLU A 60 14.66 9.96 3.15
CA GLU A 60 15.81 9.50 3.94
C GLU A 60 16.63 8.43 3.20
N ILE A 61 15.98 7.51 2.47
CA ILE A 61 16.67 6.52 1.63
C ILE A 61 17.45 7.19 0.49
N GLN A 62 16.94 8.29 -0.10
CA GLN A 62 17.69 9.03 -1.11
C GLN A 62 18.88 9.76 -0.50
N ILE A 63 18.71 10.43 0.64
CA ILE A 63 19.78 11.17 1.33
C ILE A 63 20.91 10.22 1.74
N SER A 64 20.57 9.07 2.31
CA SER A 64 21.53 8.06 2.78
C SER A 64 22.06 7.14 1.66
N ALA A 65 21.72 7.40 0.39
CA ALA A 65 22.14 6.56 -0.72
C ALA A 65 23.65 6.68 -1.00
N LYS A 66 24.35 5.54 -1.04
CA LYS A 66 25.77 5.49 -1.42
C LYS A 66 25.91 5.58 -2.94
N SER A 67 26.93 6.30 -3.42
CA SER A 67 27.28 6.37 -4.84
C SER A 67 27.64 5.02 -5.45
N THR A 68 28.10 4.07 -4.63
CA THR A 68 28.43 2.69 -5.05
C THR A 68 27.20 1.80 -5.23
N ASN A 69 25.99 2.27 -4.88
CA ASN A 69 24.79 1.48 -5.05
C ASN A 69 24.49 1.25 -6.54
N LYS A 70 24.41 -0.03 -6.93
CA LYS A 70 24.05 -0.43 -8.32
C LYS A 70 22.65 0.04 -8.74
N PHE A 71 21.74 0.21 -7.79
CA PHE A 71 20.34 0.54 -8.05
C PHE A 71 19.83 1.61 -7.09
N ARG A 72 18.73 2.26 -7.48
CA ARG A 72 17.94 3.10 -6.58
C ARG A 72 17.01 2.23 -5.74
N TYR A 73 16.75 2.68 -4.53
CA TYR A 73 15.89 2.00 -3.57
C TYR A 73 14.78 2.93 -3.13
N GLN A 74 13.68 2.32 -2.67
CA GLN A 74 12.55 2.98 -2.05
C GLN A 74 12.03 2.12 -0.91
N ALA A 75 11.37 2.71 0.08
CA ALA A 75 10.72 1.99 1.17
C ALA A 75 9.64 1.04 0.63
N ASN A 76 9.55 -0.14 1.23
CA ASN A 76 8.61 -1.17 0.83
C ASN A 76 7.19 -0.83 1.29
N ARG A 77 6.37 -0.35 0.35
CA ARG A 77 4.98 0.05 0.62
C ARG A 77 4.12 -1.06 1.24
N ALA A 78 4.31 -2.32 0.82
CA ALA A 78 3.54 -3.44 1.34
C ALA A 78 3.88 -3.75 2.81
N PHE A 79 5.15 -3.60 3.18
CA PHE A 79 5.59 -3.70 4.57
C PHE A 79 4.90 -2.62 5.42
N ILE A 80 4.95 -1.36 5.00
CA ILE A 80 4.34 -0.23 5.73
C ILE A 80 2.82 -0.44 5.91
N ILE A 81 2.10 -0.84 4.86
CA ILE A 81 0.65 -1.15 4.95
C ILE A 81 0.38 -2.21 6.00
N GLY A 82 1.13 -3.32 5.96
CA GLY A 82 0.94 -4.43 6.90
C GLY A 82 1.14 -3.99 8.35
N ARG A 83 2.15 -3.17 8.61
CA ARG A 83 2.42 -2.64 9.95
C ARG A 83 1.37 -1.63 10.41
N ILE A 84 1.00 -0.67 9.56
CA ILE A 84 -0.02 0.35 9.89
C ILE A 84 -1.37 -0.28 10.23
N LYS A 85 -1.80 -1.28 9.46
CA LYS A 85 -3.03 -2.02 9.74
C LYS A 85 -3.04 -2.68 11.12
N SER A 86 -1.88 -3.09 11.63
CA SER A 86 -1.78 -3.67 12.98
C SER A 86 -1.58 -2.63 14.07
N ILE A 87 -0.88 -1.54 13.79
CA ILE A 87 -0.43 -0.56 14.80
C ILE A 87 -1.56 0.43 15.12
N VAL A 88 -2.21 1.00 14.10
CA VAL A 88 -3.19 2.08 14.32
C VAL A 88 -4.35 1.65 15.23
N PRO A 89 -5.00 0.48 15.04
CA PRO A 89 -6.04 0.04 15.97
C PRO A 89 -5.54 -0.13 17.40
N LYS A 90 -4.30 -0.60 17.59
CA LYS A 90 -3.69 -0.77 18.92
C LYS A 90 -3.42 0.56 19.61
N ILE A 91 -3.01 1.59 18.86
CA ILE A 91 -2.87 2.95 19.38
C ILE A 91 -4.23 3.50 19.81
N LEU A 92 -5.25 3.37 18.94
CA LEU A 92 -6.61 3.84 19.24
C LEU A 92 -7.25 3.14 20.45
N CYS A 93 -6.88 1.89 20.71
CA CYS A 93 -7.30 1.15 21.90
C CYS A 93 -6.40 1.35 23.13
N GLY A 94 -5.40 2.24 23.06
CA GLY A 94 -4.46 2.50 24.17
C GLY A 94 -3.50 1.35 24.48
N LEU A 95 -3.38 0.36 23.59
CA LEU A 95 -2.47 -0.78 23.75
C LEU A 95 -1.03 -0.43 23.37
N PHE A 96 -0.84 0.56 22.49
CA PHE A 96 0.47 1.08 22.08
C PHE A 96 0.50 2.60 22.17
N GLU A 97 1.67 3.14 22.49
CA GLU A 97 1.95 4.57 22.42
C GLU A 97 2.28 5.01 20.98
N LEU A 98 2.19 6.30 20.72
CA LEU A 98 2.51 6.89 19.41
C LEU A 98 3.98 6.68 18.99
N SER A 99 4.89 6.52 19.96
CA SER A 99 6.33 6.26 19.73
C SER A 99 6.60 5.05 18.83
N ILE A 100 5.68 4.09 18.76
CA ILE A 100 5.83 2.93 17.86
C ILE A 100 5.81 3.31 16.37
N ILE A 101 5.28 4.50 16.03
CA ILE A 101 5.31 5.05 14.66
C ILE A 101 6.76 5.39 14.27
N GLU A 102 7.57 5.92 15.19
CA GLU A 102 9.00 6.21 14.94
C GLU A 102 9.79 4.92 14.69
N GLN A 103 9.47 3.85 15.42
CA GLN A 103 10.04 2.53 15.17
C GLN A 103 9.64 2.00 13.79
N LEU A 104 8.35 2.14 13.42
CA LEU A 104 7.88 1.77 12.09
C LEU A 104 8.60 2.57 11.00
N TYR A 105 8.79 3.88 11.19
CA TYR A 105 9.55 4.72 10.25
C TYR A 105 10.98 4.20 10.07
N THR A 106 11.68 3.93 11.17
CA THR A 106 13.05 3.39 11.16
C THR A 106 13.11 2.04 10.41
N ASP A 107 12.14 1.16 10.67
CA ASP A 107 12.02 -0.11 9.97
C ASP A 107 11.70 0.06 8.48
N ALA A 108 10.89 1.06 8.12
CA ALA A 108 10.54 1.36 6.73
C ALA A 108 11.76 1.85 5.93
N VAL A 109 12.62 2.67 6.54
CA VAL A 109 13.90 3.10 5.96
C VAL A 109 14.82 1.90 5.72
N ARG A 110 14.78 0.87 6.56
CA ARG A 110 15.57 -0.37 6.42
C ARG A 110 14.96 -1.36 5.42
N CYS A 111 13.63 -1.52 5.43
CA CYS A 111 12.89 -2.44 4.58
C CYS A 111 12.69 -1.85 3.18
N ARG A 112 13.70 -2.00 2.33
CA ARG A 112 13.77 -1.39 1.01
C ARG A 112 13.31 -2.35 -0.10
N SER A 113 12.83 -1.77 -1.18
CA SER A 113 12.59 -2.44 -2.46
C SER A 113 13.39 -1.74 -3.56
N GLN A 114 13.90 -2.53 -4.49
CA GLN A 114 14.72 -2.04 -5.59
C GLN A 114 13.86 -1.44 -6.70
N LEU A 115 14.28 -0.29 -7.22
CA LEU A 115 13.74 0.31 -8.43
C LEU A 115 14.58 -0.15 -9.62
N LEU A 116 13.99 -1.01 -10.48
CA LEU A 116 14.63 -1.43 -11.72
C LEU A 116 14.35 -0.40 -12.83
N PRO A 117 15.40 0.24 -13.40
CA PRO A 117 15.22 1.16 -14.52
C PRO A 117 14.75 0.40 -15.77
N GLY A 118 13.98 1.07 -16.63
CA GLY A 118 13.57 0.53 -17.93
C GLY A 118 12.65 -0.69 -17.89
N ARG A 119 11.96 -0.95 -16.76
CA ARG A 119 10.99 -2.04 -16.67
C ARG A 119 9.87 -1.85 -17.69
N SER A 120 9.86 -2.71 -18.71
CA SER A 120 8.70 -2.94 -19.56
C SER A 120 8.17 -4.34 -19.27
N PHE A 121 6.87 -4.45 -19.01
CA PHE A 121 6.22 -5.74 -18.90
C PHE A 121 5.51 -6.01 -20.22
N PRO A 122 5.91 -7.00 -21.01
CA PRO A 122 5.17 -7.36 -22.20
C PRO A 122 3.74 -7.73 -21.80
N ARG A 123 2.75 -7.13 -22.46
CA ARG A 123 1.35 -7.45 -22.23
C ARG A 123 1.14 -8.92 -22.62
N LYS A 124 1.03 -9.81 -21.62
CA LYS A 124 0.61 -11.20 -21.86
C LYS A 124 -0.80 -11.16 -22.44
N LYS A 125 -0.97 -11.51 -23.72
CA LYS A 125 -2.28 -11.72 -24.36
C LYS A 125 -2.90 -13.01 -23.82
N LEU A 126 -3.36 -12.99 -22.57
CA LEU A 126 -4.08 -14.12 -21.99
C LEU A 126 -5.46 -14.23 -22.65
N LYS A 127 -5.68 -15.28 -23.45
CA LYS A 127 -6.97 -15.58 -24.11
C LYS A 127 -8.05 -16.08 -23.12
N SER A 128 -7.70 -16.39 -21.89
CA SER A 128 -8.64 -16.80 -20.83
C SER A 128 -8.80 -15.68 -19.81
N LYS A 129 -9.99 -15.07 -19.73
CA LYS A 129 -10.38 -14.23 -18.59
C LYS A 129 -10.44 -15.13 -17.35
N GLY A 130 -9.35 -15.21 -16.59
CA GLY A 130 -9.38 -15.79 -15.26
C GLY A 130 -10.31 -14.94 -14.40
N ARG A 131 -11.51 -15.43 -14.12
CA ARG A 131 -12.39 -14.80 -13.13
C ARG A 131 -11.65 -14.83 -11.79
N PRO A 132 -11.39 -13.70 -11.12
CA PRO A 132 -10.95 -13.76 -9.74
C PRO A 132 -12.03 -14.52 -8.97
N HIS A 133 -11.65 -15.64 -8.35
CA HIS A 133 -12.56 -16.35 -7.46
C HIS A 133 -12.82 -15.41 -6.28
N PHE A 134 -14.04 -14.86 -6.17
CA PHE A 134 -14.44 -14.06 -5.03
C PHE A 134 -14.22 -14.91 -3.77
N ARG A 135 -13.41 -14.41 -2.83
CA ARG A 135 -13.24 -15.02 -1.51
C ARG A 135 -14.44 -14.64 -0.64
N ASN A 136 -15.65 -14.96 -1.11
CA ASN A 136 -16.84 -14.83 -0.27
C ASN A 136 -16.71 -15.90 0.81
N LYS A 137 -16.21 -15.52 1.99
CA LYS A 137 -16.38 -16.34 3.19
C LYS A 137 -17.88 -16.39 3.45
N LYS A 138 -18.51 -17.54 3.23
CA LYS A 138 -19.88 -17.76 3.67
C LYS A 138 -19.90 -17.48 5.18
N ALA A 139 -20.81 -16.61 5.64
CA ALA A 139 -21.09 -16.49 7.05
C ALA A 139 -21.54 -17.88 7.54
N SER A 140 -20.76 -18.48 8.45
CA SER A 140 -21.23 -19.61 9.24
C SER A 140 -22.23 -19.05 10.23
N PHE A 141 -23.50 -19.33 10.00
CA PHE A 141 -24.58 -19.13 10.97
C PHE A 141 -24.38 -20.05 12.17
#